data_AF-A0A8H4L763-F1
#
_entry.id   AF-A0A8H4L763-F1
#
_cell.length_a   1.000
_cell.length_b   1.000
_cell.length_c   1.000
_cell.angle_alpha   90.00
_cell.angle_beta   90.00
_cell.angle_gamma   90.00
#
_symmetry.space_group_name_H-M   'P 1'
#
loop_
_entity.id
_entity.type
_entity.pdbx_description
1 polymer ?
#
loop_
_entity_poly.entity_id
_entity_poly.type
_entity_poly.pdbx_seq_one_letter_code
_entity_poly.pdbx_strand_id
1 'polypeptide(L)'
;MQEFAASGEVIDLAKWAQMYAFDVIGQLFFSQMFGFMKDRHDYGNYIKSLDTLLPILTAASVVPTYLRTPFFLGGAVVPGIFKALKSVKAIEIAAEHCVRQRQQLVGNGIAGDKNDILEDLFDIWANKGEKVDFGLTEIKVEVYVALFAG
;
A
#
# COMPACT_ATOMS: atom_id res chain seq x y z
N MET A 1 17.57 -17.93 4.02
CA MET A 1 16.97 -19.27 4.20
C MET A 1 17.96 -20.27 4.79
N GLN A 2 19.18 -20.41 4.27
CA GLN A 2 20.20 -21.30 4.88
C GLN A 2 20.54 -20.94 6.34
N GLU A 3 20.57 -19.64 6.68
CA GLU A 3 20.77 -19.16 8.05
C GLU A 3 19.70 -19.66 9.04
N PHE A 4 18.42 -19.58 8.66
CA PHE A 4 17.31 -20.06 9.51
C PHE A 4 17.25 -21.58 9.59
N ALA A 5 17.60 -22.28 8.51
CA ALA A 5 17.71 -23.73 8.52
C ALA A 5 18.85 -24.22 9.43
N ALA A 6 19.90 -23.42 9.61
CA ALA A 6 21.01 -23.70 10.51
C ALA A 6 20.73 -23.30 11.97
N SER A 7 19.93 -22.25 12.21
CA SER A 7 19.61 -21.77 13.56
C SER A 7 18.47 -22.55 14.23
N GLY A 8 17.61 -23.22 13.45
CA GLY A 8 16.43 -23.91 13.96
C GLY A 8 15.35 -22.96 14.51
N GLU A 9 15.45 -21.66 14.20
CA GLU A 9 14.49 -20.66 14.65
C GLU A 9 13.13 -20.82 13.96
N VAL A 10 12.07 -20.56 14.72
CA VAL A 10 10.70 -20.53 14.20
C VAL A 10 10.53 -19.27 13.34
N ILE A 11 10.21 -19.46 12.06
CA ILE A 11 9.96 -18.38 11.11
C ILE A 11 8.46 -18.17 10.96
N ASP A 12 8.01 -16.92 11.09
CA ASP A 12 6.66 -16.53 10.71
C ASP A 12 6.54 -16.36 9.19
N LEU A 13 6.15 -17.42 8.50
CA LEU A 13 6.00 -17.40 7.04
C LEU A 13 4.95 -16.39 6.55
N ALA A 14 3.95 -16.04 7.37
CA ALA A 14 2.93 -15.07 6.97
C ALA A 14 3.54 -13.68 6.85
N LYS A 15 4.34 -13.28 7.84
CA LYS A 15 5.07 -12.01 7.80
C LYS A 15 6.06 -11.93 6.64
N TRP A 16 6.77 -13.03 6.36
CA TRP A 16 7.68 -13.10 5.21
C TRP A 16 6.95 -13.01 3.87
N ALA A 17 5.76 -13.61 3.75
CA ALA A 17 4.94 -13.49 2.55
C ALA A 17 4.44 -12.05 2.34
N GLN A 18 4.03 -11.34 3.40
CA GLN A 18 3.63 -9.93 3.33
C GLN A 18 4.81 -9.03 2.91
N MET A 19 5.99 -9.20 3.52
CA MET A 19 7.20 -8.45 3.11
C MET A 19 7.56 -8.67 1.64
N TYR A 20 7.41 -9.91 1.15
CA TYR A 20 7.61 -10.22 -0.27
C TYR A 20 6.56 -9.54 -1.16
N ALA A 21 5.29 -9.56 -0.78
CA ALA A 21 4.20 -8.94 -1.54
C ALA A 21 4.41 -7.42 -1.69
N PHE A 22 4.79 -6.73 -0.61
CA PHE A 22 5.17 -5.31 -0.67
C PHE A 22 6.33 -5.04 -1.62
N ASP A 23 7.38 -5.86 -1.60
CA ASP A 23 8.53 -5.69 -2.50
C ASP A 23 8.16 -5.95 -3.97
N VAL A 24 7.28 -6.91 -4.25
CA VAL A 24 6.76 -7.20 -5.60
C VAL A 24 5.88 -6.06 -6.12
N ILE A 25 4.96 -5.54 -5.29
CA ILE A 25 4.14 -4.37 -5.66
C ILE A 25 5.03 -3.17 -5.93
N GLY A 26 6.05 -2.92 -5.10
CA GLY A 26 7.05 -1.88 -5.34
C GLY A 26 7.69 -2.00 -6.73
N GLN A 27 8.12 -3.21 -7.07
CA GLN A 27 8.74 -3.49 -8.36
C GLN A 27 7.78 -3.35 -9.55
N LEU A 28 6.51 -3.74 -9.42
CA LEU A 28 5.52 -3.68 -10.50
C LEU A 28 4.97 -2.26 -10.73
N PHE A 29 4.68 -1.52 -9.66
CA PHE A 29 4.08 -0.19 -9.74
C PHE A 29 5.09 0.93 -9.92
N PHE A 30 6.29 0.80 -9.34
CA PHE A 30 7.27 1.90 -9.31
C PHE A 30 8.64 1.52 -9.87
N SER A 31 8.77 0.32 -10.47
CA SER A 31 10.04 -0.22 -10.94
C SER A 31 11.16 -0.24 -9.87
N GLN A 32 10.78 -0.30 -8.59
CA GLN A 32 11.70 -0.26 -7.46
C GLN A 32 11.16 -1.06 -6.27
N MET A 33 11.90 -2.07 -5.84
CA MET A 33 11.61 -2.78 -4.58
C MET A 33 11.78 -1.85 -3.38
N PHE A 34 10.90 -1.96 -2.39
CA PHE A 34 10.97 -1.17 -1.16
C PHE A 34 12.05 -1.65 -0.20
N GLY A 35 12.38 -2.94 -0.23
CA GLY A 35 13.45 -3.55 0.57
C GLY A 35 12.97 -4.20 1.86
N PHE A 36 11.66 -4.48 2.02
CA PHE A 36 11.11 -5.13 3.22
C PHE A 36 11.81 -6.46 3.52
N MET A 37 12.04 -7.27 2.48
CA MET A 37 12.73 -8.56 2.61
C MET A 37 14.23 -8.41 2.87
N LYS A 38 14.86 -7.43 2.24
CA LYS A 38 16.30 -7.18 2.36
C LYS A 38 16.68 -6.72 3.77
N ASP A 39 15.93 -5.76 4.29
CA ASP A 39 16.21 -5.15 5.58
C ASP A 39 15.47 -5.87 6.73
N ARG A 40 14.57 -6.81 6.39
CA ARG A 40 13.71 -7.55 7.35
C ARG A 40 12.93 -6.60 8.25
N HIS A 41 12.48 -5.48 7.69
CA HIS A 41 11.94 -4.36 8.42
C HIS A 41 10.58 -3.93 7.87
N ASP A 42 9.62 -3.72 8.77
CA ASP A 42 8.31 -3.16 8.46
C ASP A 42 8.39 -1.63 8.52
N TYR A 43 8.68 -1.01 7.38
CA TYR A 43 8.80 0.45 7.31
C TYR A 43 7.47 1.10 7.66
N GLY A 44 7.49 2.04 8.62
CA GLY A 44 6.29 2.78 9.01
C GLY A 44 5.20 1.95 9.71
N ASN A 45 5.46 0.70 10.08
CA ASN A 45 4.48 -0.28 10.60
C ASN A 45 3.33 -0.57 9.62
N TYR A 46 3.57 -0.61 8.31
CA TYR A 46 2.52 -0.83 7.32
C TYR A 46 1.85 -2.18 7.48
N ILE A 47 2.66 -3.26 7.56
CA ILE A 47 2.15 -4.64 7.70
C ILE A 47 1.32 -4.76 8.98
N LYS A 48 1.88 -4.31 10.10
CA LYS A 48 1.19 -4.35 11.40
C LYS A 48 -0.13 -3.57 11.41
N SER A 49 -0.20 -2.49 10.63
CA SER A 49 -1.38 -1.63 10.58
C SER A 49 -2.47 -2.24 9.72
N LEU A 50 -2.11 -2.89 8.61
CA LEU A 50 -3.03 -3.69 7.80
C LEU A 50 -3.58 -4.87 8.61
N ASP A 51 -2.75 -5.60 9.33
CA ASP A 51 -3.19 -6.72 10.19
C ASP A 51 -4.21 -6.28 11.24
N THR A 52 -4.09 -5.04 11.74
CA THR A 52 -5.05 -4.48 12.71
C THR A 52 -6.33 -4.01 12.03
N LEU A 53 -6.23 -3.44 10.82
CA LEU A 53 -7.35 -2.80 10.12
C LEU A 53 -8.22 -3.82 9.35
N LEU A 54 -7.61 -4.79 8.68
CA LEU A 54 -8.29 -5.73 7.80
C LEU A 54 -9.40 -6.53 8.49
N PRO A 55 -9.22 -7.08 9.72
CA PRO A 55 -10.31 -7.76 10.42
C PRO A 55 -11.50 -6.83 10.71
N ILE A 56 -11.22 -5.56 10.99
CA ILE A 56 -12.22 -4.55 11.32
C ILE A 56 -13.00 -4.15 10.08
N LEU A 57 -12.32 -3.93 8.95
CA LEU A 57 -12.97 -3.71 7.67
C LEU A 57 -13.78 -4.93 7.23
N THR A 58 -13.26 -6.13 7.41
CA THR A 58 -13.96 -7.37 7.06
C THR A 58 -15.25 -7.51 7.88
N ALA A 59 -15.16 -7.26 9.20
CA ALA A 59 -16.33 -7.23 10.06
C ALA A 59 -17.33 -6.13 9.62
N ALA A 60 -16.86 -4.92 9.36
CA ALA A 60 -17.69 -3.81 8.87
C ALA A 60 -18.41 -4.13 7.54
N SER A 61 -17.79 -4.96 6.70
CA SER A 61 -18.29 -5.34 5.38
C SER A 61 -19.45 -6.33 5.46
N VAL A 62 -19.47 -7.20 6.46
CA VAL A 62 -20.50 -8.24 6.65
C VAL A 62 -21.64 -7.81 7.58
N VAL A 63 -21.50 -6.68 8.29
CA VAL A 63 -22.52 -6.19 9.22
C VAL A 63 -23.79 -5.76 8.46
N PRO A 64 -24.98 -6.23 8.87
CA PRO A 64 -26.25 -5.82 8.28
C PRO A 64 -26.49 -4.31 8.36
N THR A 65 -27.14 -3.73 7.36
CA THR A 65 -27.33 -2.27 7.21
C THR A 65 -27.91 -1.60 8.46
N TYR A 66 -28.83 -2.27 9.17
CA TYR A 66 -29.47 -1.75 10.38
C TYR A 66 -28.56 -1.77 11.62
N LEU A 67 -27.48 -2.55 11.63
CA LEU A 67 -26.46 -2.57 12.70
C LEU A 67 -25.21 -1.77 12.35
N ARG A 68 -25.14 -1.21 11.14
CA ARG A 68 -23.95 -0.51 10.64
C ARG A 68 -23.62 0.74 11.44
N THR A 69 -24.63 1.57 11.73
CA THR A 69 -24.48 2.80 12.51
C THR A 69 -23.98 2.56 13.94
N PRO A 70 -24.58 1.66 14.75
CA PRO A 70 -24.04 1.37 16.09
C PRO A 70 -22.68 0.69 16.05
N PHE A 71 -22.40 -0.15 15.03
CA PHE A 71 -21.08 -0.77 14.85
C PHE A 71 -19.97 0.27 14.62
N PHE A 72 -20.19 1.25 13.73
CA PHE A 72 -19.23 2.31 13.49
C PHE A 72 -19.09 3.27 14.67
N LEU A 73 -20.20 3.64 15.33
CA LEU A 73 -20.16 4.48 16.53
C LEU A 73 -19.41 3.81 17.67
N GLY A 74 -19.61 2.50 17.88
CA GLY A 74 -18.85 1.72 18.87
C GLY A 74 -17.37 1.58 18.51
N GLY A 75 -17.07 1.36 17.22
CA GLY A 75 -15.69 1.27 16.71
C GLY A 75 -14.93 2.59 16.81
N ALA A 76 -15.61 3.72 16.64
CA ALA A 76 -15.03 5.06 16.75
C ALA A 76 -14.62 5.45 18.18
N VAL A 77 -14.76 4.57 19.17
CA VAL A 77 -14.25 4.79 20.54
C VAL A 77 -13.09 3.85 20.86
N VAL A 78 -12.77 2.90 19.99
CA VAL A 78 -11.70 1.91 20.20
C VAL A 78 -10.35 2.53 19.79
N PRO A 79 -9.37 2.66 20.72
CA PRO A 79 -8.08 3.27 20.43
C PRO A 79 -7.29 2.55 19.32
N GLY A 80 -7.47 1.24 19.19
CA GLY A 80 -6.85 0.42 18.16
C GLY A 80 -7.28 0.80 16.74
N ILE A 81 -8.55 1.19 16.55
CA ILE A 81 -9.09 1.60 15.24
C ILE A 81 -8.48 2.92 14.81
N PHE A 82 -8.44 3.94 15.69
CA PHE A 82 -7.79 5.21 15.37
C PHE A 82 -6.30 5.05 15.08
N LYS A 83 -5.61 4.19 15.84
CA LYS A 83 -4.19 3.91 15.60
C LYS A 83 -3.98 3.26 14.23
N ALA A 84 -4.83 2.29 13.86
CA ALA A 84 -4.80 1.66 12.55
C ALA A 84 -5.09 2.66 11.41
N LEU A 85 -6.14 3.46 11.53
CA LEU A 85 -6.48 4.52 10.56
C LEU A 85 -5.34 5.54 10.40
N LYS A 86 -4.72 5.95 11.51
CA LYS A 86 -3.57 6.87 11.46
C LYS A 86 -2.37 6.26 10.73
N SER A 87 -2.14 4.95 10.86
CA SER A 87 -1.05 4.28 10.16
C SER A 87 -1.36 4.00 8.69
N VAL A 88 -2.62 3.75 8.32
CA VAL A 88 -3.04 3.70 6.91
C VAL A 88 -2.76 5.03 6.21
N LYS A 89 -2.91 6.15 6.92
CA LYS A 89 -2.48 7.47 6.43
C LYS A 89 -0.97 7.53 6.16
N ALA A 90 -0.15 6.72 6.84
CA ALA A 90 1.27 6.63 6.51
C ALA A 90 1.52 5.93 5.17
N ILE A 91 0.70 4.94 4.79
CA ILE A 91 0.71 4.32 3.47
C ILE A 91 0.29 5.34 2.40
N GLU A 92 -0.73 6.15 2.67
CA GLU A 92 -1.14 7.25 1.78
C GLU A 92 0.00 8.27 1.57
N ILE A 93 0.69 8.66 2.64
CA ILE A 93 1.84 9.57 2.54
C ILE A 93 2.98 8.93 1.74
N ALA A 94 3.22 7.62 1.92
CA ALA A 94 4.22 6.89 1.15
C ALA A 94 3.85 6.81 -0.33
N ALA A 95 2.59 6.52 -0.65
CA ALA A 95 2.05 6.57 -2.01
C ALA A 95 2.29 7.95 -2.64
N GLU A 96 1.91 9.03 -1.95
CA GLU A 96 2.13 10.39 -2.44
C GLU A 96 3.61 10.69 -2.67
N HIS A 97 4.48 10.22 -1.78
CA HIS A 97 5.93 10.39 -1.92
C HIS A 97 6.46 9.69 -3.17
N CYS A 98 6.06 8.44 -3.41
CA CYS A 98 6.45 7.67 -4.60
C CYS A 98 5.95 8.32 -5.90
N VAL A 99 4.70 8.80 -5.91
CA VAL A 99 4.13 9.54 -7.06
C VAL A 99 4.91 10.81 -7.34
N ARG A 100 5.21 11.62 -6.31
CA ARG A 100 6.00 12.86 -6.46
C ARG A 100 7.42 12.58 -6.93
N GLN A 101 8.07 11.56 -6.36
CA GLN A 101 9.41 11.16 -6.76
C GLN A 101 9.44 10.77 -8.24
N ARG A 102 8.44 10.02 -8.74
CA ARG A 102 8.34 9.68 -10.15
C ARG A 102 8.11 10.92 -11.03
N GLN A 103 7.22 11.82 -10.64
CA GLN A 103 7.00 13.09 -11.36
C GLN A 103 8.29 13.91 -11.48
N GLN A 104 9.11 13.95 -10.42
CA GLN A 104 10.42 14.62 -10.46
C GLN A 104 11.41 13.93 -11.41
N LEU A 105 11.44 12.60 -11.42
CA LEU A 105 12.32 11.83 -12.33
C LEU A 105 11.93 12.02 -13.79
N VAL A 106 10.63 12.05 -14.10
CA VAL A 106 10.09 12.35 -15.44
C VAL A 106 10.43 13.80 -15.83
N GLY A 107 10.18 14.78 -14.95
CA GLY A 107 10.47 16.19 -15.20
C GLY A 107 11.96 16.49 -15.41
N ASN A 108 12.85 15.72 -14.80
CA ASN A 108 14.31 15.85 -14.96
C ASN A 108 14.86 15.11 -16.20
N GLY A 109 14.02 14.39 -16.96
CA GLY A 109 14.45 13.58 -18.11
C GLY A 109 15.30 12.36 -17.74
N ILE A 110 15.28 11.94 -16.47
CA ILE A 110 16.04 10.81 -15.92
C ILE A 110 15.14 9.56 -15.82
N ALA A 111 13.84 9.69 -16.10
CA ALA A 111 12.94 8.56 -16.28
C ALA A 111 13.39 7.76 -17.51
N GLY A 112 14.32 6.83 -17.29
CA GLY A 112 14.67 5.83 -18.29
C GLY A 112 13.45 4.98 -18.64
N ASP A 113 13.55 4.34 -19.79
CA ASP A 113 12.67 3.32 -20.40
C ASP A 113 12.26 2.22 -19.40
N LYS A 114 11.32 2.54 -18.51
CA LYS A 114 10.87 1.67 -17.43
C LYS A 114 9.35 1.57 -17.49
N ASN A 115 8.87 0.58 -18.23
CA ASN A 115 7.46 0.24 -18.29
C ASN A 115 6.95 -0.26 -16.92
N ASP A 116 6.53 0.66 -16.07
CA ASP A 116 5.77 0.38 -14.85
C ASP A 116 4.31 0.82 -14.97
N ILE A 117 3.46 0.23 -14.12
CA ILE A 117 2.03 0.54 -14.09
C ILE A 117 1.82 2.04 -13.83
N LEU A 118 2.66 2.68 -13.02
CA LEU A 118 2.53 4.11 -12.75
C LEU A 118 2.80 4.97 -14.00
N GLU A 119 3.75 4.60 -14.85
CA GLU A 119 3.96 5.23 -16.16
C GLU A 119 2.73 5.09 -17.06
N ASP A 120 2.16 3.89 -17.17
CA ASP A 120 0.92 3.67 -17.92
C ASP A 120 -0.24 4.54 -17.40
N LEU A 121 -0.36 4.71 -16.08
CA LEU A 121 -1.38 5.58 -15.47
C LEU A 121 -1.14 7.06 -15.78
N PHE A 122 0.12 7.51 -15.79
CA PHE A 122 0.47 8.88 -16.21
C PHE A 122 0.22 9.10 -17.71
N ASP A 123 0.48 8.10 -18.55
CA ASP A 123 0.19 8.15 -19.97
C ASP A 123 -1.31 8.21 -20.25
N ILE A 124 -2.13 7.49 -19.48
CA ILE A 124 -3.59 7.60 -19.55
C ILE A 124 -4.04 9.01 -19.16
N TRP A 125 -3.50 9.55 -18.07
CA TRP A 125 -3.80 10.92 -17.64
C TRP A 125 -3.43 11.96 -18.72
N ALA A 126 -2.24 11.85 -19.31
CA ALA A 126 -1.76 12.78 -20.33
C ALA A 126 -2.54 12.68 -21.66
N ASN A 127 -2.86 11.47 -22.12
CA ASN A 127 -3.43 11.25 -23.45
C ASN A 127 -4.97 11.15 -23.47
N LYS A 128 -5.57 10.70 -22.36
CA LYS A 128 -7.00 10.37 -22.29
C LYS A 128 -7.71 10.95 -21.06
N GLY A 129 -7.00 11.62 -20.14
CA GLY A 129 -7.55 12.07 -18.86
C GLY A 129 -8.87 12.82 -18.96
N GLU A 130 -8.95 13.82 -19.85
CA GLU A 130 -10.16 14.64 -20.04
C GLU A 130 -11.35 13.85 -20.64
N LYS A 131 -11.08 12.78 -21.39
CA LYS A 131 -12.12 11.95 -22.02
C LYS A 131 -12.70 10.89 -21.09
N VAL A 132 -11.92 10.42 -20.11
CA VAL A 132 -12.31 9.36 -19.19
C VAL A 132 -12.45 9.83 -17.73
N ASP A 133 -12.42 11.15 -17.50
CA ASP A 133 -12.43 11.76 -16.16
C ASP A 133 -11.38 11.13 -15.22
N PHE A 134 -10.16 10.98 -15.76
CA PHE A 134 -9.05 10.37 -15.04
C PHE A 134 -8.02 11.43 -14.72
N GLY A 135 -7.91 11.83 -13.45
CA GLY A 135 -7.03 12.88 -12.97
C GLY A 135 -5.91 12.38 -12.05
N LEU A 136 -5.21 13.32 -11.44
CA LEU A 136 -4.14 13.02 -10.48
C LEU A 136 -4.69 12.38 -9.19
N THR A 137 -5.95 12.66 -8.85
CA THR A 137 -6.63 12.07 -7.68
C THR A 137 -6.80 10.57 -7.89
N GLU A 138 -7.25 10.16 -9.06
CA GLU A 138 -7.45 8.75 -9.43
C GLU A 138 -6.12 8.00 -9.40
N ILE A 139 -5.05 8.59 -9.96
CA ILE A 139 -3.70 8.01 -9.87
C ILE A 139 -3.28 7.78 -8.42
N LYS A 140 -3.50 8.76 -7.53
CA LYS A 140 -3.16 8.60 -6.10
C LYS A 140 -3.97 7.50 -5.44
N VAL A 141 -5.25 7.37 -5.78
CA VAL A 141 -6.12 6.32 -5.26
C VAL A 141 -5.66 4.95 -5.75
N GLU A 142 -5.35 4.78 -7.04
CA GLU A 142 -4.84 3.52 -7.60
C GLU A 142 -3.53 3.10 -6.92
N VAL A 143 -2.61 4.04 -6.74
CA VAL A 143 -1.35 3.77 -6.03
C VAL A 143 -1.59 3.39 -4.56
N TYR A 144 -2.51 4.08 -3.89
CA TYR A 144 -2.90 3.73 -2.52
C TYR A 144 -3.50 2.32 -2.44
N VAL A 145 -4.40 1.96 -3.35
CA VAL A 145 -5.02 0.63 -3.41
C VAL A 145 -3.98 -0.45 -3.72
N ALA A 146 -3.03 -0.18 -4.61
CA ALA A 146 -1.93 -1.09 -4.90
C ALA A 146 -1.06 -1.38 -3.67
N LEU A 147 -0.67 -0.34 -2.92
CA LEU A 147 0.07 -0.51 -1.67
C LEU A 147 -0.76 -1.19 -0.58
N PHE A 148 -2.07 -1.00 -0.57
CA PHE A 148 -2.98 -1.68 0.36
C PHE A 148 -3.15 -3.18 0.04
N ALA A 149 -2.97 -3.56 -1.23
CA ALA A 149 -3.09 -4.94 -1.70
C ALA A 149 -1.81 -5.78 -1.51
N GLY A 150 -0.65 -5.12 -1.37
CA GLY A 150 0.61 -5.76 -0.96
C GLY A 150 0.59 -6.18 0.51
#